data_AF-A0AAD3M1C6-F1
#
_entry.id   AF-A0AAD3M1C6-F1
#
_cell.length_a   1.000
_cell.length_b   1.000
_cell.length_c   1.000
_cell.angle_alpha   90.00
_cell.angle_beta   90.00
_cell.angle_gamma   90.00
#
_symmetry.space_group_name_H-M   'P 1'
#
loop_
_entity.id
_entity.type
_entity.pdbx_description
1 polymer ?
#
loop_
_entity_poly.entity_id
_entity_poly.type
_entity_poly.pdbx_seq_one_letter_code
_entity_poly.pdbx_strand_id
1 'polypeptide(L)'
;MFQKSVNITLDSKCRLFQNLHGALDEVVLKFEDGRVRARNVLYDTLPVIIHGNGPTKLQINYLGNYIPNTWTFETGCTVCHEDLRPLTALKESEYPQVVIGIFIQQPTPFVTVFFERLLKLQYPKNKLKLFIYNQEAHHERQISSFLQDHGSLYQAIKFIGPEEDMDGAASRNLGLDMCRKDKDCDYFLSLDIEVVLKNENTLKILIEQNLSIVAPMITRSGRLWSNFWGALSADGYYARSEDYVDIVQGRRVGVWNVPYVSSVYLVKASLLRSELTDYELFNSHILDSDMAYCDNARNKGIFMYVTNMHSFGRILSTENYQTSHLHNDLWQIFENPVDWQESYIHENYTRIMKDKLIETPCPDVYWFPVFSDVACNHLVEEMEHFGKWSGGNNVDTRIQGGYENVPTIDIHMNQINFEKEWHKFLLEYIAPITEKMYPGYYTKAQFDLAFVVRYKPDEQPSLRPHHDASTFTINIALNQVGLDYQGGGCRFLRYNCSIQAPRKGWALMHPGRLTHYHEGLPTTAGVRYIAVSFVDP
;
A
#
# COMPACT_ATOMS: atom_id res chain seq x y z
N MET A 1 -17.04 -46.72 46.59
CA MET A 1 -17.12 -48.19 46.44
C MET A 1 -17.00 -48.63 44.97
N PHE A 2 -17.67 -47.96 44.02
CA PHE A 2 -17.64 -48.29 42.58
C PHE A 2 -16.27 -48.12 41.87
N GLN A 3 -15.49 -47.09 42.18
CA GLN A 3 -14.15 -46.90 41.55
C GLN A 3 -13.16 -48.04 41.87
N LYS A 4 -13.20 -48.58 43.10
CA LYS A 4 -12.31 -49.68 43.51
C LYS A 4 -12.69 -51.01 42.87
N SER A 5 -13.96 -51.23 42.51
CA SER A 5 -14.41 -52.47 41.86
C SER A 5 -14.14 -52.50 40.35
N VAL A 6 -13.94 -51.33 39.71
CA VAL A 6 -13.75 -51.22 38.24
C VAL A 6 -12.32 -50.74 37.87
N ASN A 7 -11.41 -50.59 38.84
CA ASN A 7 -10.02 -50.13 38.65
C ASN A 7 -9.89 -48.84 37.82
N ILE A 8 -10.75 -47.85 38.11
CA ILE A 8 -10.76 -46.56 37.41
C ILE A 8 -9.63 -45.68 37.98
N THR A 9 -8.78 -45.15 37.09
CA THR A 9 -7.69 -44.23 37.43
C THR A 9 -7.78 -42.92 36.65
N LEU A 10 -7.22 -41.85 37.20
CA LEU A 10 -7.07 -40.55 36.54
C LEU A 10 -5.63 -40.35 36.08
N ASP A 11 -5.45 -39.78 34.89
CA ASP A 11 -4.14 -39.39 34.38
C ASP A 11 -3.68 -38.05 34.99
N SER A 12 -3.33 -38.09 36.28
CA SER A 12 -3.00 -36.89 37.07
C SER A 12 -1.71 -36.18 36.67
N LYS A 13 -0.90 -36.77 35.79
CA LYS A 13 0.37 -36.22 35.31
C LYS A 13 0.37 -35.96 33.80
N CYS A 14 -0.81 -35.95 33.17
CA CYS A 14 -1.00 -35.67 31.76
C CYS A 14 -0.11 -36.52 30.83
N ARG A 15 0.07 -37.81 31.14
CA ARG A 15 0.88 -38.71 30.31
C ARG A 15 0.18 -39.08 29.00
N LEU A 16 -1.14 -39.17 29.06
CA LEU A 16 -2.01 -39.51 27.94
C LEU A 16 -2.85 -38.29 27.54
N PHE A 17 -3.47 -37.61 28.49
CA PHE A 17 -4.44 -36.54 28.24
C PHE A 17 -3.96 -35.20 28.79
N GLN A 18 -3.88 -34.19 27.92
CA GLN A 18 -3.69 -32.79 28.29
C GLN A 18 -4.98 -32.01 28.06
N ASN A 19 -5.68 -31.69 29.15
CA ASN A 19 -6.74 -30.69 29.12
C ASN A 19 -6.10 -29.30 29.21
N LEU A 20 -6.50 -28.37 28.34
CA LEU A 20 -5.90 -27.03 28.28
C LEU A 20 -6.49 -26.06 29.31
N HIS A 21 -7.75 -26.22 29.68
CA HIS A 21 -8.39 -25.29 30.61
C HIS A 21 -7.75 -25.39 32.01
N GLY A 22 -7.17 -24.28 32.47
CA GLY A 22 -6.47 -24.20 33.75
C GLY A 22 -5.00 -24.67 33.72
N ALA A 23 -4.44 -24.97 32.54
CA ALA A 23 -3.06 -25.45 32.40
C ALA A 23 -2.36 -24.90 31.14
N LEU A 24 -2.74 -23.70 30.69
CA LEU A 24 -2.19 -23.10 29.46
C LEU A 24 -0.69 -22.76 29.59
N ASP A 25 -0.29 -22.27 30.75
CA ASP A 25 1.09 -21.93 31.11
C ASP A 25 1.99 -23.16 31.29
N GLU A 26 1.40 -24.36 31.40
CA GLU A 26 2.12 -25.61 31.49
C GLU A 26 2.45 -26.23 30.12
N VAL A 27 1.87 -25.74 29.02
CA VAL A 27 1.93 -26.41 27.71
C VAL A 27 2.75 -25.60 26.72
N VAL A 28 3.80 -26.21 26.16
CA VAL A 28 4.63 -25.62 25.10
C VAL A 28 4.73 -26.53 23.88
N LEU A 29 4.99 -25.95 22.71
CA LEU A 29 5.34 -26.70 21.51
C LEU A 29 6.76 -27.29 21.64
N LYS A 30 6.87 -28.59 21.40
CA LYS A 30 8.14 -29.30 21.28
C LYS A 30 8.30 -29.76 19.83
N PHE A 31 9.24 -29.13 19.13
CA PHE A 31 9.66 -29.53 17.80
C PHE A 31 10.60 -30.74 17.90
N GLU A 32 10.29 -31.78 17.14
CA GLU A 32 11.08 -33.00 16.96
C GLU A 32 11.30 -33.19 15.45
N ASP A 33 12.24 -34.07 15.07
CA ASP A 33 12.51 -34.34 13.65
C ASP A 33 11.25 -34.89 12.95
N GLY A 34 10.72 -34.11 12.01
CA GLY A 34 9.54 -34.45 11.21
C GLY A 34 8.19 -34.36 11.92
N ARG A 35 8.12 -33.85 13.17
CA ARG A 35 6.83 -33.66 13.88
C ARG A 35 6.91 -32.65 15.03
N VAL A 36 5.77 -32.13 15.45
CA VAL A 36 5.59 -31.28 16.63
C VAL A 36 4.67 -31.95 17.64
N ARG A 37 4.98 -31.82 18.93
CA ARG A 37 4.17 -32.33 20.04
C ARG A 37 3.94 -31.26 21.08
N ALA A 38 2.90 -31.41 21.90
CA ALA A 38 2.79 -30.67 23.14
C ALA A 38 3.72 -31.29 24.20
N ARG A 39 4.38 -30.45 25.00
CA ARG A 39 5.06 -30.86 26.23
C ARG A 39 4.41 -30.16 27.41
N ASN A 40 4.03 -30.93 28.42
CA ASN A 40 3.68 -30.36 29.72
C ASN A 40 4.97 -30.14 30.51
N VAL A 41 5.33 -28.89 30.80
CA VAL A 41 6.59 -28.53 31.47
C VAL A 41 6.55 -28.77 32.98
N LEU A 42 5.36 -28.82 33.59
CA LEU A 42 5.19 -29.08 35.02
C LEU A 42 5.50 -30.54 35.37
N TYR A 43 5.03 -31.48 34.55
CA TYR A 43 5.20 -32.93 34.77
C TYR A 43 6.27 -33.59 33.89
N ASP A 44 6.87 -32.81 33.00
CA ASP A 44 7.79 -33.28 31.96
C ASP A 44 7.23 -34.47 31.15
N THR A 45 6.00 -34.31 30.67
CA THR A 45 5.31 -35.34 29.88
C THR A 45 5.06 -34.87 28.45
N LEU A 46 4.91 -35.83 27.55
CA LEU A 46 4.50 -35.61 26.16
C LEU A 46 3.13 -36.27 25.96
N PRO A 47 2.04 -35.53 26.20
CA PRO A 47 0.68 -36.03 26.06
C PRO A 47 0.43 -36.63 24.67
N VAL A 48 -0.55 -37.54 24.60
CA VAL A 48 -1.00 -38.17 23.34
C VAL A 48 -2.21 -37.42 22.79
N ILE A 49 -3.14 -37.07 23.67
CA ILE A 49 -4.37 -36.35 23.34
C ILE A 49 -4.30 -34.97 23.98
N ILE A 50 -4.53 -33.95 23.17
CA ILE A 50 -4.67 -32.56 23.62
C ILE A 50 -6.14 -32.20 23.45
N HIS A 51 -6.75 -31.75 24.52
CA HIS A 51 -8.15 -31.41 24.57
C HIS A 51 -8.32 -29.93 24.92
N GLY A 52 -8.73 -29.14 23.93
CA GLY A 52 -9.14 -27.75 24.12
C GLY A 52 -10.51 -27.67 24.80
N ASN A 53 -10.61 -28.08 26.06
CA ASN A 53 -11.84 -28.03 26.84
C ASN A 53 -12.19 -26.60 27.30
N GLY A 54 -13.48 -26.31 27.49
CA GLY A 54 -13.92 -24.99 27.94
C GLY A 54 -13.45 -23.85 27.01
N PRO A 55 -13.05 -22.68 27.54
CA PRO A 55 -12.67 -21.49 26.77
C PRO A 55 -11.24 -21.56 26.18
N THR A 56 -10.78 -22.75 25.76
CA THR A 56 -9.41 -22.94 25.22
C THR A 56 -9.39 -23.34 23.75
N LYS A 57 -10.48 -23.05 23.03
CA LYS A 57 -10.64 -23.38 21.61
C LYS A 57 -9.60 -22.69 20.73
N LEU A 58 -9.23 -21.46 21.06
CA LEU A 58 -8.23 -20.72 20.29
C LEU A 58 -6.81 -21.25 20.54
N GLN A 59 -6.51 -21.67 21.76
CA GLN A 59 -5.22 -22.28 22.07
C GLN A 59 -5.05 -23.64 21.38
N ILE A 60 -6.10 -24.46 21.30
CA ILE A 60 -6.02 -25.70 20.51
C ILE A 60 -5.90 -25.42 19.00
N ASN A 61 -6.53 -24.35 18.48
CA ASN A 61 -6.33 -23.94 17.08
C ASN A 61 -4.87 -23.56 16.81
N TYR A 62 -4.25 -22.77 17.70
CA TYR A 62 -2.83 -22.43 17.63
C TYR A 62 -1.95 -23.68 17.61
N LEU A 63 -2.15 -24.60 18.56
CA LEU A 63 -1.38 -25.86 18.61
C LEU A 63 -1.60 -26.72 17.35
N GLY A 64 -2.83 -26.72 16.80
CA GLY A 64 -3.19 -27.46 15.59
C GLY A 64 -2.50 -26.98 14.32
N ASN A 65 -2.03 -25.72 14.28
CA ASN A 65 -1.20 -25.21 13.18
C ASN A 65 0.17 -25.91 13.09
N TYR A 66 0.57 -26.67 14.11
CA TYR A 66 1.85 -27.36 14.19
C TYR A 66 1.69 -28.87 14.38
N ILE A 67 0.85 -29.27 15.34
CA ILE A 67 0.74 -30.65 15.81
C ILE A 67 -0.21 -31.47 14.92
N PRO A 68 0.14 -32.71 14.55
CA PRO A 68 1.42 -33.37 14.84
C PRO A 68 2.49 -33.06 13.79
N ASN A 69 2.11 -32.67 12.58
CA ASN A 69 3.05 -32.45 11.47
C ASN A 69 2.55 -31.39 10.49
N THR A 70 1.55 -30.59 10.87
CA THR A 70 0.96 -29.53 10.03
C THR A 70 2.03 -28.55 9.55
N TRP A 71 2.94 -28.16 10.44
CA TRP A 71 4.09 -27.32 10.14
C TRP A 71 5.30 -27.77 10.96
N THR A 72 6.45 -27.98 10.31
CA THR A 72 7.74 -28.29 10.96
C THR A 72 8.87 -27.42 10.38
N PHE A 73 10.02 -27.36 11.05
CA PHE A 73 11.18 -26.64 10.52
C PHE A 73 11.80 -27.32 9.30
N GLU A 74 11.68 -28.64 9.21
CA GLU A 74 12.29 -29.48 8.17
C GLU A 74 11.43 -29.51 6.89
N THR A 75 10.10 -29.60 7.03
CA THR A 75 9.18 -29.76 5.91
C THR A 75 8.38 -28.52 5.57
N GLY A 76 8.38 -27.50 6.43
CA GLY A 76 7.42 -26.41 6.35
C GLY A 76 5.98 -26.90 6.53
N CYS A 77 5.02 -26.21 5.92
CA CYS A 77 3.61 -26.56 5.98
C CYS A 77 3.27 -27.77 5.09
N THR A 78 2.86 -28.90 5.67
CA THR A 78 2.54 -30.11 4.89
C THR A 78 1.11 -30.08 4.33
N VAL A 79 0.19 -29.40 5.01
CA VAL A 79 -1.23 -29.36 4.64
C VAL A 79 -1.58 -28.23 3.68
N CYS A 80 -0.66 -27.30 3.45
CA CYS A 80 -0.90 -26.11 2.62
C CYS A 80 -1.16 -26.42 1.14
N HIS A 81 -0.90 -27.66 0.72
CA HIS A 81 -1.13 -28.16 -0.63
C HIS A 81 -2.15 -29.31 -0.68
N GLU A 82 -2.82 -29.58 0.43
CA GLU A 82 -3.91 -30.56 0.49
C GLU A 82 -5.24 -29.91 0.06
N ASP A 83 -6.15 -30.71 -0.51
CA ASP A 83 -7.49 -30.29 -0.93
C ASP A 83 -7.59 -29.03 -1.81
N LEU A 84 -6.51 -28.70 -2.54
CA LEU A 84 -6.49 -27.56 -3.45
C LEU A 84 -7.53 -27.72 -4.55
N ARG A 85 -8.12 -26.59 -4.97
CA ARG A 85 -9.03 -26.51 -6.12
C ARG A 85 -8.29 -25.86 -7.30
N PRO A 86 -7.49 -26.59 -8.08
CA PRO A 86 -6.67 -26.00 -9.14
C PRO A 86 -7.55 -25.35 -10.21
N LEU A 87 -7.37 -24.05 -10.43
CA LEU A 87 -8.09 -23.32 -11.49
C LEU A 87 -7.48 -23.61 -12.86
N THR A 88 -6.21 -23.99 -12.91
CA THR A 88 -5.50 -24.38 -14.15
C THR A 88 -6.12 -25.57 -14.87
N ALA A 89 -6.90 -26.39 -14.17
CA ALA A 89 -7.64 -27.51 -14.75
C ALA A 89 -8.98 -27.08 -15.40
N LEU A 90 -9.43 -25.84 -15.15
CA LEU A 90 -10.69 -25.29 -15.64
C LEU A 90 -10.44 -24.34 -16.81
N LYS A 91 -11.41 -24.24 -17.73
CA LYS A 91 -11.45 -23.11 -18.66
C LYS A 91 -11.86 -21.85 -17.91
N GLU A 92 -11.42 -20.68 -18.35
CA GLU A 92 -11.83 -19.40 -17.74
C GLU A 92 -13.35 -19.20 -17.71
N SER A 93 -14.08 -19.75 -18.68
CA SER A 93 -15.54 -19.77 -18.70
C SER A 93 -16.17 -20.58 -17.56
N GLU A 94 -15.41 -21.46 -16.92
CA GLU A 94 -15.82 -22.35 -15.83
C GLU A 94 -15.31 -21.86 -14.47
N TYR A 95 -14.57 -20.73 -14.44
CA TYR A 95 -14.11 -20.15 -13.19
C TYR A 95 -15.29 -19.75 -12.29
N PRO A 96 -15.14 -19.89 -10.96
CA PRO A 96 -16.16 -19.50 -9.99
C PRO A 96 -16.61 -18.03 -10.16
N GLN A 97 -17.88 -17.74 -9.89
CA GLN A 97 -18.32 -16.35 -9.83
C GLN A 97 -17.90 -15.74 -8.49
N VAL A 98 -17.35 -14.54 -8.53
CA VAL A 98 -16.88 -13.82 -7.34
C VAL A 98 -17.57 -12.48 -7.24
N VAL A 99 -18.14 -12.17 -6.09
CA VAL A 99 -18.50 -10.81 -5.72
C VAL A 99 -17.31 -10.19 -5.00
N ILE A 100 -16.79 -9.07 -5.49
CA ILE A 100 -15.77 -8.27 -4.81
C ILE A 100 -16.48 -7.11 -4.10
N GLY A 101 -16.49 -7.12 -2.77
CA GLY A 101 -16.96 -6.01 -1.94
C GLY A 101 -15.82 -5.05 -1.65
N ILE A 102 -15.91 -3.83 -2.18
CA ILE A 102 -14.94 -2.75 -2.02
C ILE A 102 -15.53 -1.74 -1.03
N PHE A 103 -14.83 -1.49 0.07
CA PHE A 103 -15.29 -0.62 1.14
C PHE A 103 -14.36 0.59 1.30
N ILE A 104 -14.93 1.79 1.13
CA ILE A 104 -14.25 3.07 1.29
C ILE A 104 -14.94 3.80 2.45
N GLN A 105 -14.43 3.61 3.66
CA GLN A 105 -15.04 4.11 4.91
C GLN A 105 -14.36 5.36 5.46
N GLN A 106 -13.23 5.75 4.88
CA GLN A 106 -12.43 6.90 5.30
C GLN A 106 -11.59 7.45 4.15
N PRO A 107 -11.15 8.72 4.22
CA PRO A 107 -10.24 9.28 3.23
C PRO A 107 -8.97 8.42 3.12
N THR A 108 -8.68 7.91 1.91
CA THR A 108 -7.58 7.00 1.66
C THR A 108 -6.70 7.52 0.52
N PRO A 109 -5.37 7.45 0.64
CA PRO A 109 -4.46 7.77 -0.44
C PRO A 109 -4.55 6.82 -1.66
N PHE A 110 -4.11 7.28 -2.83
CA PHE A 110 -3.86 6.46 -4.03
C PHE A 110 -5.07 5.64 -4.52
N VAL A 111 -6.29 6.17 -4.38
CA VAL A 111 -7.54 5.47 -4.78
C VAL A 111 -7.57 5.15 -6.28
N THR A 112 -7.07 6.04 -7.14
CA THR A 112 -6.94 5.75 -8.58
C THR A 112 -6.06 4.52 -8.81
N VAL A 113 -4.93 4.43 -8.12
CA VAL A 113 -3.98 3.31 -8.23
C VAL A 113 -4.59 2.01 -7.67
N PHE A 114 -5.46 2.09 -6.65
CA PHE A 114 -6.22 0.93 -6.19
C PHE A 114 -7.07 0.33 -7.31
N PHE A 115 -7.84 1.15 -8.04
CA PHE A 115 -8.68 0.68 -9.12
C PHE A 115 -7.87 0.16 -10.33
N GLU A 116 -6.71 0.74 -10.61
CA GLU A 116 -5.77 0.18 -11.60
C GLU A 116 -5.29 -1.22 -11.20
N ARG A 117 -4.99 -1.45 -9.92
CA ARG A 117 -4.60 -2.78 -9.41
C ARG A 117 -5.76 -3.77 -9.49
N LEU A 118 -6.98 -3.34 -9.17
CA LEU A 118 -8.19 -4.16 -9.33
C LEU A 118 -8.35 -4.63 -10.79
N LEU A 119 -8.13 -3.73 -11.75
CA LEU A 119 -8.14 -4.05 -13.18
C LEU A 119 -7.03 -5.05 -13.55
N LYS A 120 -5.84 -4.95 -12.95
CA LYS A 120 -4.71 -5.86 -13.20
C LYS A 120 -4.85 -7.25 -12.58
N LEU A 121 -5.79 -7.48 -11.64
CA LEU A 121 -6.01 -8.83 -11.10
C LEU A 121 -6.22 -9.85 -12.22
N GLN A 122 -5.42 -10.92 -12.22
CA GLN A 122 -5.42 -11.99 -13.21
C GLN A 122 -6.62 -12.92 -13.00
N TYR A 123 -7.83 -12.40 -13.15
CA TYR A 123 -9.09 -13.14 -13.09
C TYR A 123 -10.06 -12.57 -14.13
N PRO A 124 -10.84 -13.41 -14.86
CA PRO A 124 -11.74 -12.92 -15.90
C PRO A 124 -12.76 -11.92 -15.34
N LYS A 125 -12.77 -10.68 -15.84
CA LYS A 125 -13.63 -9.61 -15.29
C LYS A 125 -15.11 -9.92 -15.45
N ASN A 126 -15.49 -10.64 -16.50
CA ASN A 126 -16.84 -11.15 -16.72
C ASN A 126 -17.29 -12.25 -15.73
N LYS A 127 -16.40 -12.72 -14.85
CA LYS A 127 -16.69 -13.59 -13.70
C LYS A 127 -16.73 -12.84 -12.37
N LEU A 128 -16.54 -11.53 -12.40
CA LEU A 128 -16.52 -10.66 -11.24
C LEU A 128 -17.75 -9.76 -11.23
N LYS A 129 -18.42 -9.71 -10.09
CA LYS A 129 -19.43 -8.69 -9.75
C LYS A 129 -18.79 -7.73 -8.75
N LEU A 130 -18.97 -6.43 -8.91
CA LEU A 130 -18.47 -5.44 -7.97
C LEU A 130 -19.60 -4.94 -7.08
N PHE A 131 -19.36 -4.93 -5.78
CA PHE A 131 -20.11 -4.15 -4.82
C PHE A 131 -19.17 -3.07 -4.29
N ILE A 132 -19.47 -1.80 -4.49
CA ILE A 132 -18.63 -0.68 -4.07
C ILE A 132 -19.46 0.17 -3.11
N TYR A 133 -19.02 0.27 -1.87
CA TYR A 133 -19.56 1.21 -0.90
C TYR A 133 -18.56 2.33 -0.66
N ASN A 134 -19.01 3.57 -0.83
CA ASN A 134 -18.21 4.76 -0.61
C ASN A 134 -18.90 5.71 0.37
N GLN A 135 -18.27 5.94 1.51
CA GLN A 135 -18.68 6.93 2.50
C GLN A 135 -18.08 8.32 2.22
N GLU A 136 -17.10 8.41 1.32
CA GLU A 136 -16.27 9.60 1.15
C GLU A 136 -16.55 10.32 -0.19
N ALA A 137 -17.26 11.45 -0.12
CA ALA A 137 -17.54 12.28 -1.31
C ALA A 137 -16.28 12.69 -2.08
N HIS A 138 -15.14 12.84 -1.39
CA HIS A 138 -13.85 13.15 -2.01
C HIS A 138 -13.39 12.10 -3.05
N HIS A 139 -13.83 10.84 -2.90
CA HIS A 139 -13.41 9.73 -3.78
C HIS A 139 -14.39 9.44 -4.94
N GLU A 140 -15.54 10.12 -4.98
CA GLU A 140 -16.56 9.87 -6.02
C GLU A 140 -16.03 10.05 -7.44
N ARG A 141 -15.15 11.05 -7.65
CA ARG A 141 -14.61 11.34 -8.98
C ARG A 141 -13.76 10.19 -9.51
N GLN A 142 -12.89 9.63 -8.66
CA GLN A 142 -12.00 8.52 -8.97
C GLN A 142 -12.83 7.25 -9.26
N ILE A 143 -13.84 6.98 -8.45
CA ILE A 143 -14.74 5.83 -8.63
C ILE A 143 -15.53 5.98 -9.93
N SER A 144 -16.12 7.16 -10.17
CA SER A 144 -16.93 7.43 -11.36
C SER A 144 -16.12 7.28 -12.64
N SER A 145 -14.88 7.78 -12.66
CA SER A 145 -13.96 7.59 -13.81
C SER A 145 -13.69 6.11 -14.06
N PHE A 146 -13.36 5.34 -13.02
CA PHE A 146 -13.13 3.90 -13.16
C PHE A 146 -14.37 3.15 -13.69
N LEU A 147 -15.55 3.45 -13.15
CA LEU A 147 -16.79 2.80 -13.58
C LEU A 147 -17.17 3.18 -15.02
N GLN A 148 -16.94 4.42 -15.43
CA GLN A 148 -17.17 4.86 -16.80
C GLN A 148 -16.26 4.15 -17.80
N ASP A 149 -14.96 4.04 -17.48
CA ASP A 149 -13.95 3.52 -18.41
C ASP A 149 -13.89 1.99 -18.43
N HIS A 150 -14.18 1.34 -17.30
CA HIS A 150 -13.92 -0.09 -17.10
C HIS A 150 -15.11 -0.87 -16.53
N GLY A 151 -16.20 -0.21 -16.15
CA GLY A 151 -17.33 -0.88 -15.52
C GLY A 151 -17.97 -1.97 -16.39
N SER A 152 -18.00 -1.76 -17.71
CA SER A 152 -18.56 -2.72 -18.68
C SER A 152 -17.79 -4.05 -18.80
N LEU A 153 -16.56 -4.12 -18.26
CA LEU A 153 -15.78 -5.36 -18.21
C LEU A 153 -16.30 -6.34 -17.16
N TYR A 154 -16.98 -5.83 -16.13
CA TYR A 154 -17.47 -6.61 -15.00
C TYR A 154 -18.89 -7.14 -15.27
N GLN A 155 -19.23 -8.29 -14.70
CA GLN A 155 -20.52 -8.93 -14.95
C GLN A 155 -21.69 -8.09 -14.42
N ALA A 156 -21.52 -7.48 -13.26
CA ALA A 156 -22.50 -6.59 -12.64
C ALA A 156 -21.79 -5.65 -11.66
N ILE A 157 -22.35 -4.46 -11.47
CA ILE A 157 -21.84 -3.47 -10.53
C ILE A 157 -23.01 -2.97 -9.69
N LYS A 158 -22.80 -2.92 -8.38
CA LYS A 158 -23.64 -2.20 -7.42
C LYS A 158 -22.77 -1.17 -6.71
N PHE A 159 -23.03 0.10 -6.96
CA PHE A 159 -22.36 1.22 -6.29
C PHE A 159 -23.34 1.86 -5.31
N ILE A 160 -22.85 2.17 -4.11
CA ILE A 160 -23.55 2.93 -3.08
C ILE A 160 -22.63 4.09 -2.69
N GLY A 161 -23.09 5.31 -2.97
CA GLY A 161 -22.37 6.54 -2.67
C GLY A 161 -22.66 7.09 -1.27
N PRO A 162 -21.99 8.19 -0.91
CA PRO A 162 -22.09 8.81 0.42
C PRO A 162 -23.45 9.49 0.67
N GLU A 163 -24.27 9.66 -0.35
CA GLU A 163 -25.65 10.15 -0.25
C GLU A 163 -26.60 9.16 0.44
N GLU A 164 -26.26 7.87 0.47
CA GLU A 164 -27.03 6.86 1.18
C GLU A 164 -26.59 6.78 2.64
N ASP A 165 -27.51 7.06 3.57
CA ASP A 165 -27.27 6.95 5.01
C ASP A 165 -27.16 5.47 5.42
N MET A 166 -25.93 4.97 5.44
CA MET A 166 -25.59 3.60 5.79
C MET A 166 -24.26 3.58 6.52
N ASP A 167 -24.19 2.88 7.65
CA ASP A 167 -22.94 2.74 8.40
C ASP A 167 -22.02 1.64 7.85
N GLY A 168 -20.78 1.60 8.37
CA GLY A 168 -19.77 0.63 7.97
C GLY A 168 -20.20 -0.82 8.17
N ALA A 169 -20.92 -1.15 9.25
CA ALA A 169 -21.38 -2.51 9.51
C ALA A 169 -22.48 -2.94 8.52
N ALA A 170 -23.47 -2.07 8.31
CA ALA A 170 -24.58 -2.27 7.40
C ALA A 170 -24.09 -2.44 5.95
N SER A 171 -23.11 -1.65 5.52
CA SER A 171 -22.51 -1.78 4.19
C SER A 171 -21.87 -3.16 3.98
N ARG A 172 -21.10 -3.64 4.96
CA ARG A 172 -20.46 -4.96 4.90
C ARG A 172 -21.46 -6.11 4.96
N ASN A 173 -22.50 -6.01 5.80
CA ASN A 173 -23.60 -6.98 5.82
C ASN A 173 -24.31 -7.04 4.46
N LEU A 174 -24.61 -5.90 3.85
CA LEU A 174 -25.27 -5.83 2.56
C LEU A 174 -24.42 -6.45 1.44
N GLY A 175 -23.12 -6.18 1.43
CA GLY A 175 -22.18 -6.78 0.49
C GLY A 175 -22.14 -8.32 0.61
N LEU A 176 -21.99 -8.84 1.84
CA LEU A 176 -22.03 -10.28 2.09
C LEU A 176 -23.37 -10.90 1.69
N ASP A 177 -24.47 -10.24 2.03
CA ASP A 177 -25.82 -10.73 1.75
C ASP A 177 -26.14 -10.74 0.25
N MET A 178 -25.54 -9.83 -0.53
CA MET A 178 -25.63 -9.87 -1.99
C MET A 178 -25.09 -11.20 -2.54
N CYS A 179 -23.93 -11.66 -2.07
CA CYS A 179 -23.39 -12.95 -2.46
C CYS A 179 -24.17 -14.12 -1.83
N ARG A 180 -24.67 -13.97 -0.59
CA ARG A 180 -25.49 -15.00 0.07
C ARG A 180 -26.76 -15.31 -0.73
N LYS A 181 -27.48 -14.28 -1.17
CA LYS A 181 -28.74 -14.40 -1.92
C LYS A 181 -28.55 -14.83 -3.37
N ASP A 182 -27.41 -14.49 -3.96
CA ASP A 182 -27.06 -14.87 -5.31
C ASP A 182 -26.60 -16.32 -5.39
N LYS A 183 -27.42 -17.17 -6.03
CA LYS A 183 -27.14 -18.61 -6.19
C LYS A 183 -25.93 -18.87 -7.08
N ASP A 184 -25.61 -17.94 -7.97
CA ASP A 184 -24.47 -18.07 -8.87
C ASP A 184 -23.18 -17.63 -8.18
N CYS A 185 -23.24 -16.89 -7.06
CA CYS A 185 -22.06 -16.48 -6.30
C CYS A 185 -21.42 -17.70 -5.61
N ASP A 186 -20.16 -17.95 -5.93
CA ASP A 186 -19.33 -18.98 -5.31
C ASP A 186 -18.46 -18.43 -4.17
N TYR A 187 -17.97 -17.19 -4.33
CA TYR A 187 -17.11 -16.54 -3.35
C TYR A 187 -17.42 -15.05 -3.19
N PHE A 188 -17.23 -14.54 -1.97
CA PHE A 188 -17.21 -13.13 -1.66
C PHE A 188 -15.79 -12.72 -1.26
N LEU A 189 -15.17 -11.78 -1.99
CA LEU A 189 -13.91 -11.16 -1.60
C LEU A 189 -14.21 -9.81 -0.93
N SER A 190 -14.02 -9.72 0.38
CA SER A 190 -14.00 -8.44 1.10
C SER A 190 -12.66 -7.75 0.82
N LEU A 191 -12.67 -6.48 0.43
CA LEU A 191 -11.49 -5.71 0.09
C LEU A 191 -11.64 -4.24 0.50
N ASP A 192 -10.91 -3.84 1.52
CA ASP A 192 -10.86 -2.45 1.95
C ASP A 192 -9.94 -1.62 1.06
N ILE A 193 -10.28 -0.34 0.91
CA ILE A 193 -9.62 0.56 -0.04
C ILE A 193 -8.13 0.79 0.23
N GLU A 194 -7.70 0.73 1.50
CA GLU A 194 -6.28 0.88 1.86
C GLU A 194 -5.40 -0.34 1.52
N VAL A 195 -5.99 -1.44 1.05
CA VAL A 195 -5.24 -2.65 0.68
C VAL A 195 -4.57 -2.48 -0.68
N VAL A 196 -3.24 -2.68 -0.70
CA VAL A 196 -2.42 -2.66 -1.89
C VAL A 196 -2.10 -4.10 -2.31
N LEU A 197 -2.95 -4.68 -3.16
CA LEU A 197 -2.70 -5.99 -3.77
C LEU A 197 -1.66 -5.87 -4.90
N LYS A 198 -0.39 -6.20 -4.60
CA LYS A 198 0.69 -6.22 -5.59
C LYS A 198 0.72 -7.51 -6.39
N ASN A 199 0.28 -8.62 -5.79
CA ASN A 199 0.21 -9.90 -6.48
C ASN A 199 -1.09 -10.00 -7.28
N GLU A 200 -0.97 -9.91 -8.60
CA GLU A 200 -2.12 -9.94 -9.50
C GLU A 200 -2.86 -11.29 -9.47
N ASN A 201 -2.22 -12.37 -8.99
CA ASN A 201 -2.83 -13.69 -8.85
C ASN A 201 -3.52 -13.91 -7.49
N THR A 202 -3.60 -12.90 -6.61
CA THR A 202 -4.14 -13.04 -5.24
C THR A 202 -5.47 -13.79 -5.21
N LEU A 203 -6.45 -13.37 -6.03
CA LEU A 203 -7.77 -14.00 -6.03
C LEU A 203 -7.73 -15.47 -6.47
N LYS A 204 -6.93 -15.81 -7.49
CA LYS A 204 -6.73 -17.21 -7.92
C LYS A 204 -6.16 -18.05 -6.77
N ILE A 205 -5.08 -17.57 -6.15
CA ILE A 205 -4.40 -18.27 -5.05
C ILE A 205 -5.37 -18.55 -3.90
N LEU A 206 -6.16 -17.55 -3.48
CA LEU A 206 -7.11 -17.71 -2.38
C LEU A 206 -8.24 -18.70 -2.71
N ILE A 207 -8.76 -18.68 -3.94
CA ILE A 207 -9.77 -19.66 -4.39
C ILE A 207 -9.18 -21.07 -4.44
N GLU A 208 -7.95 -21.21 -4.95
CA GLU A 208 -7.26 -22.49 -5.07
C GLU A 208 -6.98 -23.12 -3.70
N GLN A 209 -6.79 -22.34 -2.64
CA GLN A 209 -6.65 -22.86 -1.27
C GLN A 209 -7.90 -23.58 -0.75
N ASN A 210 -9.07 -23.36 -1.35
CA ASN A 210 -10.30 -24.10 -1.05
C ASN A 210 -10.71 -24.04 0.45
N LEU A 211 -10.41 -22.94 1.15
CA LEU A 211 -10.77 -22.73 2.55
C LEU A 211 -12.10 -21.98 2.72
N SER A 212 -12.73 -22.11 3.89
CA SER A 212 -14.02 -21.46 4.18
C SER A 212 -13.92 -19.94 4.28
N ILE A 213 -12.94 -19.44 5.05
CA ILE A 213 -12.54 -18.03 5.15
C ILE A 213 -11.02 -17.97 5.09
N VAL A 214 -10.45 -17.25 4.13
CA VAL A 214 -8.99 -17.11 4.00
C VAL A 214 -8.59 -15.68 3.63
N ALA A 215 -7.65 -15.13 4.39
CA ALA A 215 -7.02 -13.84 4.14
C ALA A 215 -5.62 -14.02 3.55
N PRO A 216 -5.24 -13.27 2.50
CA PRO A 216 -3.83 -13.10 2.19
C PRO A 216 -3.18 -12.27 3.31
N MET A 217 -1.99 -12.66 3.76
CA MET A 217 -1.26 -11.87 4.74
C MET A 217 -0.81 -10.55 4.11
N ILE A 218 -1.28 -9.45 4.69
CA ILE A 218 -0.94 -8.09 4.31
C ILE A 218 -0.34 -7.37 5.53
N THR A 219 0.77 -6.68 5.32
CA THR A 219 1.52 -5.98 6.37
C THR A 219 1.69 -4.51 6.04
N ARG A 220 1.77 -3.64 7.06
CA ARG A 220 2.19 -2.25 6.85
C ARG A 220 3.70 -2.20 6.61
N SER A 221 4.13 -1.47 5.59
CA SER A 221 5.54 -1.43 5.19
C SER A 221 6.46 -1.04 6.36
N GLY A 222 7.51 -1.83 6.59
CA GLY A 222 8.49 -1.59 7.66
C GLY A 222 7.96 -1.77 9.10
N ARG A 223 6.73 -2.28 9.29
CA ARG A 223 6.11 -2.51 10.60
C ARG A 223 5.65 -3.95 10.75
N LEU A 224 5.37 -4.36 11.98
CA LEU A 224 4.81 -5.69 12.28
C LEU A 224 3.28 -5.74 12.17
N TRP A 225 2.60 -4.58 12.08
CA TRP A 225 1.15 -4.53 11.97
C TRP A 225 0.69 -5.28 10.70
N SER A 226 -0.31 -6.14 10.85
CA SER A 226 -0.86 -6.99 9.78
C SER A 226 -2.38 -7.13 9.91
N ASN A 227 -3.03 -7.56 8.83
CA ASN A 227 -4.48 -7.77 8.75
C ASN A 227 -4.99 -9.06 9.42
N PHE A 228 -4.28 -9.54 10.45
CA PHE A 228 -4.67 -10.71 11.24
C PHE A 228 -4.11 -10.61 12.66
N TRP A 229 -4.76 -11.25 13.64
CA TRP A 229 -4.23 -11.41 14.99
C TRP A 229 -3.96 -12.89 15.25
N GLY A 230 -2.82 -13.21 15.86
CA GLY A 230 -2.49 -14.60 16.22
C GLY A 230 -3.11 -15.06 17.54
N ALA A 231 -3.52 -14.15 18.42
CA ALA A 231 -4.14 -14.46 19.70
C ALA A 231 -5.14 -13.36 20.11
N LEU A 232 -5.97 -13.68 21.11
CA LEU A 232 -6.87 -12.73 21.77
C LEU A 232 -6.55 -12.62 23.25
N SER A 233 -6.80 -11.44 23.82
CA SER A 233 -6.86 -11.26 25.28
C SER A 233 -8.10 -11.95 25.86
N ALA A 234 -8.18 -12.04 27.19
CA ALA A 234 -9.36 -12.59 27.86
C ALA A 234 -10.66 -11.84 27.52
N ASP A 235 -10.55 -10.55 27.21
CA ASP A 235 -11.66 -9.67 26.83
C ASP A 235 -11.98 -9.71 25.32
N GLY A 236 -11.30 -10.56 24.55
CA GLY A 236 -11.52 -10.74 23.11
C GLY A 236 -10.81 -9.71 22.21
N TYR A 237 -9.98 -8.84 22.78
CA TYR A 237 -9.18 -7.85 22.04
C TYR A 237 -7.83 -8.41 21.58
N TYR A 238 -7.06 -7.60 20.85
CA TYR A 238 -5.75 -7.97 20.35
C TYR A 238 -4.82 -8.51 21.44
N ALA A 239 -4.22 -9.67 21.18
CA ALA A 239 -3.03 -10.15 21.86
C ALA A 239 -2.02 -10.69 20.83
N ARG A 240 -0.73 -10.56 21.13
CA ARG A 240 0.32 -11.11 20.28
C ARG A 240 0.50 -12.60 20.59
N SER A 241 0.41 -13.47 19.58
CA SER A 241 0.79 -14.88 19.72
C SER A 241 2.31 -15.05 19.71
N GLU A 242 2.78 -16.18 20.24
CA GLU A 242 4.21 -16.51 20.31
C GLU A 242 4.89 -16.54 18.94
N ASP A 243 4.19 -16.97 17.90
CA ASP A 243 4.66 -17.14 16.53
C ASP A 243 4.37 -15.97 15.60
N TYR A 244 3.66 -14.93 16.08
CA TYR A 244 3.19 -13.82 15.24
C TYR A 244 4.31 -13.17 14.43
N VAL A 245 5.43 -12.86 15.09
CA VAL A 245 6.58 -12.19 14.45
C VAL A 245 7.23 -13.11 13.41
N ASP A 246 7.28 -14.42 13.68
CA ASP A 246 7.83 -15.40 12.75
C ASP A 246 6.98 -15.52 11.48
N ILE A 247 5.65 -15.48 11.62
CA ILE A 247 4.70 -15.52 10.50
C ILE A 247 4.80 -14.23 9.68
N VAL A 248 4.73 -13.06 10.34
CA VAL A 248 4.77 -11.74 9.68
C VAL A 248 6.10 -11.52 8.92
N GLN A 249 7.21 -11.97 9.47
CA GLN A 249 8.54 -11.84 8.83
C GLN A 249 8.84 -12.94 7.81
N GLY A 250 7.92 -13.89 7.58
CA GLY A 250 8.12 -15.00 6.66
C GLY A 250 9.15 -16.03 7.12
N ARG A 251 9.48 -16.06 8.42
CA ARG A 251 10.32 -17.12 9.03
C ARG A 251 9.55 -18.43 9.14
N ARG A 252 8.23 -18.35 9.32
CA ARG A 252 7.31 -19.49 9.21
C ARG A 252 6.31 -19.19 8.10
N VAL A 253 6.36 -19.97 7.03
CA VAL A 253 5.48 -19.83 5.87
C VAL A 253 4.47 -20.97 5.84
N GLY A 254 3.19 -20.64 5.66
CA GLY A 254 2.09 -21.59 5.74
C GLY A 254 0.71 -20.97 5.60
N VAL A 255 -0.29 -21.75 5.98
CA VAL A 255 -1.70 -21.40 6.11
C VAL A 255 -2.04 -21.60 7.58
N TRP A 256 -2.47 -20.53 8.24
CA TRP A 256 -2.55 -20.46 9.69
C TRP A 256 -4.00 -20.25 10.12
N ASN A 257 -4.54 -21.14 10.95
CA ASN A 257 -5.81 -20.92 11.63
C ASN A 257 -5.63 -19.85 12.70
N VAL A 258 -6.32 -18.72 12.53
CA VAL A 258 -6.15 -17.50 13.34
C VAL A 258 -7.50 -17.00 13.86
N PRO A 259 -7.54 -16.38 15.05
CA PRO A 259 -8.79 -15.89 15.63
C PRO A 259 -9.37 -14.66 14.94
N TYR A 260 -8.61 -13.90 14.17
CA TYR A 260 -9.04 -12.63 13.60
C TYR A 260 -8.39 -12.38 12.24
N VAL A 261 -9.18 -11.94 11.27
CA VAL A 261 -8.74 -11.46 9.95
C VAL A 261 -9.52 -10.19 9.61
N SER A 262 -8.90 -9.26 8.89
CA SER A 262 -9.52 -8.00 8.47
C SER A 262 -8.98 -7.53 7.13
N SER A 263 -9.50 -6.39 6.64
CA SER A 263 -9.08 -5.64 5.45
C SER A 263 -9.19 -6.34 4.09
N VAL A 264 -8.74 -7.59 3.97
CA VAL A 264 -8.92 -8.41 2.77
C VAL A 264 -9.05 -9.87 3.14
N TYR A 265 -10.14 -10.50 2.69
CA TYR A 265 -10.38 -11.93 2.90
C TYR A 265 -11.44 -12.46 1.94
N LEU A 266 -11.27 -13.73 1.56
CA LEU A 266 -12.17 -14.48 0.70
C LEU A 266 -13.05 -15.39 1.57
N VAL A 267 -14.36 -15.36 1.33
CA VAL A 267 -15.34 -16.21 2.01
C VAL A 267 -16.07 -17.08 0.99
N LYS A 268 -16.21 -18.37 1.26
CA LYS A 268 -17.04 -19.27 0.46
C LYS A 268 -18.52 -18.91 0.62
N ALA A 269 -19.21 -18.73 -0.49
CA ALA A 269 -20.63 -18.41 -0.47
C ALA A 269 -21.49 -19.57 0.07
N SER A 270 -21.02 -20.82 -0.05
CA SER A 270 -21.67 -21.98 0.58
C SER A 270 -21.73 -21.85 2.11
N LEU A 271 -20.69 -21.29 2.73
CA LEU A 271 -20.65 -21.03 4.17
C LEU A 271 -21.68 -19.97 4.56
N LEU A 272 -21.79 -18.89 3.78
CA LEU A 272 -22.78 -17.82 3.98
C LEU A 272 -24.23 -18.32 3.94
N ARG A 273 -24.49 -19.37 3.15
CA ARG A 273 -25.82 -19.95 2.97
C ARG A 273 -26.17 -21.06 3.96
N SER A 274 -25.17 -21.67 4.61
CA SER A 274 -25.38 -22.85 5.48
C SER A 274 -25.14 -22.58 6.95
N GLU A 275 -24.03 -21.93 7.30
CA GLU A 275 -23.60 -21.75 8.69
C GLU A 275 -23.67 -20.27 9.11
N LEU A 276 -23.27 -19.34 8.22
CA LEU A 276 -23.30 -17.89 8.45
C LEU A 276 -24.58 -17.23 7.90
N THR A 277 -25.74 -17.78 8.28
CA THR A 277 -27.05 -17.35 7.76
C THR A 277 -27.58 -16.03 8.30
N ASP A 278 -27.10 -15.59 9.47
CA ASP A 278 -27.53 -14.34 10.09
C ASP A 278 -27.14 -13.14 9.21
N TYR A 279 -28.04 -12.17 9.08
CA TYR A 279 -27.76 -10.99 8.25
C TYR A 279 -26.71 -10.08 8.90
N GLU A 280 -26.87 -9.80 10.20
CA GLU A 280 -26.07 -8.84 10.97
C GLU A 280 -24.77 -9.46 11.52
N LEU A 281 -23.87 -9.89 10.63
CA LEU A 281 -22.59 -10.49 11.05
C LEU A 281 -21.58 -9.44 11.53
N PHE A 282 -21.69 -8.19 11.10
CA PHE A 282 -20.75 -7.11 11.43
C PHE A 282 -21.23 -6.20 12.57
N ASN A 283 -22.36 -6.51 13.22
CA ASN A 283 -22.93 -5.69 14.29
C ASN A 283 -22.53 -6.21 15.68
N SER A 284 -22.17 -5.29 16.57
CA SER A 284 -21.97 -5.56 17.99
C SER A 284 -22.20 -4.27 18.79
N HIS A 285 -22.62 -4.40 20.04
CA HIS A 285 -22.76 -3.26 20.96
C HIS A 285 -21.42 -2.82 21.58
N ILE A 286 -20.39 -3.65 21.49
CA ILE A 286 -19.12 -3.47 22.21
C ILE A 286 -17.91 -3.53 21.27
N LEU A 287 -17.98 -4.39 20.24
CA LEU A 287 -16.87 -4.65 19.32
C LEU A 287 -17.00 -3.78 18.05
N ASP A 288 -15.87 -3.46 17.42
CA ASP A 288 -15.90 -2.92 16.06
C ASP A 288 -16.40 -3.98 15.05
N SER A 289 -16.70 -3.53 13.82
CA SER A 289 -17.34 -4.37 12.81
C SER A 289 -16.53 -5.62 12.42
N ASP A 290 -15.21 -5.49 12.28
CA ASP A 290 -14.37 -6.62 11.88
C ASP A 290 -14.19 -7.60 13.04
N MET A 291 -14.05 -7.08 14.26
CA MET A 291 -14.06 -7.89 15.48
C MET A 291 -15.38 -8.63 15.65
N ALA A 292 -16.52 -7.98 15.40
CA ALA A 292 -17.85 -8.57 15.47
C ALA A 292 -18.01 -9.71 14.46
N TYR A 293 -17.58 -9.52 13.21
CA TYR A 293 -17.59 -10.56 12.18
C TYR A 293 -16.76 -11.78 12.60
N CYS A 294 -15.53 -11.55 13.04
CA CYS A 294 -14.64 -12.62 13.49
C CYS A 294 -15.22 -13.34 14.71
N ASP A 295 -15.81 -12.62 15.68
CA ASP A 295 -16.43 -13.22 16.85
C ASP A 295 -17.65 -14.08 16.48
N ASN A 296 -18.53 -13.57 15.63
CA ASN A 296 -19.69 -14.30 15.14
C ASN A 296 -19.31 -15.57 14.37
N ALA A 297 -18.23 -15.54 13.58
CA ALA A 297 -17.69 -16.73 12.93
C ALA A 297 -17.14 -17.75 13.94
N ARG A 298 -16.35 -17.31 14.92
CA ARG A 298 -15.79 -18.18 15.98
C ARG A 298 -16.87 -18.81 16.85
N ASN A 299 -17.92 -18.07 17.19
CA ASN A 299 -19.05 -18.57 17.98
C ASN A 299 -19.82 -19.69 17.28
N LYS A 300 -19.70 -19.79 15.95
CA LYS A 300 -20.23 -20.88 15.13
C LYS A 300 -19.22 -22.00 14.86
N GLY A 301 -18.01 -21.92 15.44
CA GLY A 301 -16.96 -22.92 15.27
C GLY A 301 -16.27 -22.87 13.90
N ILE A 302 -16.41 -21.76 13.17
CA ILE A 302 -15.83 -21.61 11.84
C ILE A 302 -14.38 -21.13 11.97
N PHE A 303 -13.46 -21.86 11.33
CA PHE A 303 -12.07 -21.44 11.24
C PHE A 303 -11.87 -20.31 10.22
N MET A 304 -11.01 -19.38 10.59
CA MET A 304 -10.50 -18.33 9.71
C MET A 304 -9.03 -18.56 9.50
N TYR A 305 -8.57 -18.40 8.27
CA TYR A 305 -7.20 -18.67 7.90
C TYR A 305 -6.51 -17.41 7.39
N VAL A 306 -5.21 -17.31 7.65
CA VAL A 306 -4.32 -16.39 6.94
C VAL A 306 -3.25 -17.18 6.21
N THR A 307 -2.97 -16.83 4.97
CA THR A 307 -1.90 -17.45 4.16
C THR A 307 -0.78 -16.46 3.93
N ASN A 308 0.45 -16.87 4.24
CA ASN A 308 1.66 -16.13 3.89
C ASN A 308 2.55 -16.95 2.92
N MET A 309 1.97 -17.93 2.24
CA MET A 309 2.63 -18.76 1.21
C MET A 309 3.19 -17.95 0.04
N HIS A 310 2.65 -16.75 -0.18
CA HIS A 310 3.12 -15.80 -1.19
C HIS A 310 3.20 -14.40 -0.61
N SER A 311 4.01 -13.54 -1.23
CA SER A 311 3.89 -12.10 -1.02
C SER A 311 2.66 -11.60 -1.79
N PHE A 312 1.68 -11.06 -1.07
CA PHE A 312 0.42 -10.59 -1.67
C PHE A 312 0.40 -9.07 -1.87
N GLY A 313 0.96 -8.32 -0.91
CA GLY A 313 0.83 -6.88 -0.92
C GLY A 313 1.17 -6.23 0.41
N ARG A 314 0.63 -5.03 0.60
CA ARG A 314 0.81 -4.20 1.79
C ARG A 314 -0.48 -3.42 2.08
N ILE A 315 -0.55 -2.77 3.23
CA ILE A 315 -1.64 -1.85 3.58
C ILE A 315 -1.11 -0.41 3.69
N LEU A 316 -1.89 0.55 3.22
CA LEU A 316 -1.58 1.96 3.34
C LEU A 316 -1.77 2.44 4.79
N SER A 317 -1.03 3.49 5.13
CA SER A 317 -1.37 4.37 6.24
C SER A 317 -2.45 5.34 5.79
N THR A 318 -3.59 5.38 6.48
CA THR A 318 -4.60 6.44 6.36
C THR A 318 -4.47 7.47 7.50
N GLU A 319 -3.49 7.29 8.39
CA GLU A 319 -3.21 8.20 9.51
C GLU A 319 -2.89 9.59 8.95
N ASN A 320 -3.61 10.60 9.44
CA ASN A 320 -3.41 12.01 9.08
C ASN A 320 -3.56 12.34 7.58
N TYR A 321 -4.23 11.50 6.78
CA TYR A 321 -4.50 11.85 5.39
C TYR A 321 -5.40 13.08 5.31
N GLN A 322 -4.95 14.10 4.58
CA GLN A 322 -5.67 15.36 4.40
C GLN A 322 -6.26 15.42 2.99
N THR A 323 -7.42 16.06 2.88
CA THR A 323 -8.15 16.24 1.61
C THR A 323 -8.24 17.71 1.19
N SER A 324 -7.29 18.54 1.64
CA SER A 324 -7.26 19.99 1.44
C SER A 324 -6.58 20.46 0.15
N HIS A 325 -5.96 19.55 -0.59
CA HIS A 325 -5.24 19.81 -1.84
C HIS A 325 -5.98 19.26 -3.05
N LEU A 326 -5.63 19.76 -4.24
CA LEU A 326 -6.19 19.20 -5.48
C LEU A 326 -5.66 17.77 -5.70
N HIS A 327 -4.36 17.55 -5.45
CA HIS A 327 -3.70 16.25 -5.51
C HIS A 327 -3.07 15.88 -4.17
N ASN A 328 -3.92 15.47 -3.21
CA ASN A 328 -3.53 15.12 -1.84
C ASN A 328 -2.42 14.05 -1.74
N ASP A 329 -2.36 13.12 -2.69
CA ASP A 329 -1.34 12.07 -2.75
C ASP A 329 0.09 12.63 -2.87
N LEU A 330 0.28 13.87 -3.37
CA LEU A 330 1.61 14.51 -3.42
C LEU A 330 2.25 14.60 -2.02
N TRP A 331 1.45 14.80 -0.98
CA TRP A 331 1.92 14.94 0.41
C TRP A 331 2.18 13.60 1.11
N GLN A 332 2.03 12.46 0.43
CA GLN A 332 2.11 11.14 1.04
C GLN A 332 3.53 10.54 1.12
N ILE A 333 4.56 11.31 0.77
CA ILE A 333 5.97 10.85 0.81
C ILE A 333 6.41 10.40 2.21
N PHE A 334 5.81 10.93 3.28
CA PHE A 334 6.14 10.53 4.65
C PHE A 334 5.39 9.29 5.12
N GLU A 335 4.08 9.28 4.96
CA GLU A 335 3.21 8.22 5.51
C GLU A 335 3.24 6.94 4.68
N ASN A 336 3.34 7.08 3.35
CA ASN A 336 3.27 5.98 2.40
C ASN A 336 4.42 6.07 1.36
N PRO A 337 5.70 6.05 1.79
CA PRO A 337 6.84 6.34 0.92
C PRO A 337 6.98 5.36 -0.26
N VAL A 338 6.64 4.09 -0.07
CA VAL A 338 6.73 3.07 -1.13
C VAL A 338 5.71 3.35 -2.24
N ASP A 339 4.46 3.62 -1.87
CA ASP A 339 3.37 3.91 -2.79
C ASP A 339 3.55 5.29 -3.46
N TRP A 340 4.06 6.26 -2.71
CA TRP A 340 4.46 7.56 -3.25
C TRP A 340 5.56 7.40 -4.30
N GLN A 341 6.60 6.62 -4.01
CA GLN A 341 7.68 6.35 -4.97
C GLN A 341 7.15 5.67 -6.24
N GLU A 342 6.32 4.64 -6.08
CA GLU A 342 5.73 3.92 -7.23
C GLU A 342 4.83 4.83 -8.10
N SER A 343 4.24 5.88 -7.53
CA SER A 343 3.35 6.80 -8.25
C SER A 343 4.07 8.00 -8.85
N TYR A 344 5.05 8.56 -8.13
CA TYR A 344 5.61 9.87 -8.42
C TYR A 344 7.06 9.87 -8.89
N ILE A 345 7.82 8.80 -8.60
CA ILE A 345 9.20 8.67 -9.07
C ILE A 345 9.21 7.94 -10.40
N HIS A 346 10.08 8.39 -11.31
CA HIS A 346 10.21 7.79 -12.63
C HIS A 346 10.56 6.31 -12.51
N GLU A 347 9.87 5.45 -13.28
CA GLU A 347 10.05 3.99 -13.29
C GLU A 347 11.51 3.52 -13.50
N ASN A 348 12.36 4.36 -14.10
CA ASN A 348 13.74 4.05 -14.42
C ASN A 348 14.73 4.57 -13.36
N TYR A 349 14.27 5.36 -12.39
CA TYR A 349 15.11 5.95 -11.35
C TYR A 349 15.85 4.89 -10.54
N THR A 350 15.18 3.81 -10.13
CA THR A 350 15.82 2.74 -9.34
C THR A 350 16.91 1.99 -10.11
N ARG A 351 16.89 2.07 -11.44
CA ARG A 351 17.88 1.45 -12.34
C ARG A 351 18.91 2.44 -12.88
N ILE A 352 18.81 3.73 -12.52
CA ILE A 352 19.57 4.83 -13.11
C ILE A 352 21.09 4.59 -13.10
N MET A 353 21.60 4.04 -12.00
CA MET A 353 23.01 3.71 -11.82
C MET A 353 23.41 2.43 -12.55
N LYS A 354 22.53 1.41 -12.53
CA LYS A 354 22.78 0.09 -13.12
C LYS A 354 22.79 0.17 -14.65
N ASP A 355 21.81 0.86 -15.20
CA ASP A 355 21.57 0.96 -16.64
C ASP A 355 22.27 2.19 -17.25
N LYS A 356 23.05 2.94 -16.44
CA LYS A 356 23.83 4.12 -16.84
C LYS A 356 22.98 5.15 -17.57
N LEU A 357 21.82 5.49 -17.00
CA LEU A 357 20.85 6.41 -17.60
C LEU A 357 21.16 7.90 -17.34
N ILE A 358 22.20 8.18 -16.56
CA ILE A 358 22.66 9.55 -16.31
C ILE A 358 23.49 10.01 -17.49
N GLU A 359 23.04 11.07 -18.14
CA GLU A 359 23.73 11.71 -19.25
C GLU A 359 24.50 12.94 -18.80
N THR A 360 25.48 13.36 -19.61
CA THR A 360 26.28 14.57 -19.36
C THR A 360 26.21 15.47 -20.60
N PRO A 361 25.07 16.17 -20.84
CA PRO A 361 24.88 16.96 -22.06
C PRO A 361 25.83 18.16 -22.20
N CYS A 362 26.32 18.71 -21.08
CA CYS A 362 27.34 19.76 -21.04
C CYS A 362 28.38 19.41 -19.95
N PRO A 363 29.59 19.98 -19.99
CA PRO A 363 30.61 19.76 -18.94
C PRO A 363 30.02 20.03 -17.55
N ASP A 364 30.16 19.06 -16.63
CA ASP A 364 29.63 19.11 -15.25
C ASP A 364 28.12 19.43 -15.14
N VAL A 365 27.35 19.12 -16.18
CA VAL A 365 25.88 19.17 -16.17
C VAL A 365 25.38 17.76 -16.36
N TYR A 366 24.75 17.21 -15.34
CA TYR A 366 24.17 15.87 -15.36
C TYR A 366 22.68 15.92 -15.64
N TRP A 367 22.18 14.92 -16.38
CA TRP A 367 20.79 14.87 -16.79
C TRP A 367 20.23 13.47 -16.62
N PHE A 368 19.15 13.34 -15.84
CA PHE A 368 18.67 12.03 -15.41
C PHE A 368 17.16 11.99 -15.11
N PRO A 369 16.47 10.85 -15.29
CA PRO A 369 15.05 10.72 -14.98
C PRO A 369 14.80 10.73 -13.46
N VAL A 370 13.80 11.47 -13.00
CA VAL A 370 13.46 11.53 -11.57
C VAL A 370 11.95 11.49 -11.28
N PHE A 371 11.13 12.24 -12.00
CA PHE A 371 9.68 12.27 -11.80
C PHE A 371 8.93 11.46 -12.87
N SER A 372 7.83 10.84 -12.45
CA SER A 372 6.85 10.26 -13.37
C SER A 372 6.04 11.36 -14.08
N ASP A 373 5.32 10.99 -15.14
CA ASP A 373 4.39 11.90 -15.79
C ASP A 373 3.28 12.39 -14.84
N VAL A 374 2.86 11.52 -13.92
CA VAL A 374 1.83 11.83 -12.91
C VAL A 374 2.35 12.88 -11.93
N ALA A 375 3.58 12.76 -11.44
CA ALA A 375 4.20 13.77 -10.58
C ALA A 375 4.26 15.14 -11.25
N CYS A 376 4.70 15.15 -12.50
CA CYS A 376 4.82 16.38 -13.27
C CYS A 376 3.44 17.05 -13.47
N ASN A 377 2.43 16.27 -13.87
CA ASN A 377 1.07 16.78 -14.08
C ASN A 377 0.45 17.29 -12.78
N HIS A 378 0.45 16.46 -11.73
CA HIS A 378 -0.15 16.83 -10.44
C HIS A 378 0.52 18.07 -9.85
N LEU A 379 1.85 18.20 -9.95
CA LEU A 379 2.55 19.39 -9.46
C LEU A 379 2.17 20.65 -10.25
N VAL A 380 2.08 20.57 -11.59
CA VAL A 380 1.65 21.71 -12.42
C VAL A 380 0.19 22.09 -12.13
N GLU A 381 -0.70 21.11 -12.04
CA GLU A 381 -2.11 21.30 -11.73
C GLU A 381 -2.31 21.94 -10.34
N GLU A 382 -1.55 21.52 -9.33
CA GLU A 382 -1.58 22.11 -7.99
C GLU A 382 -1.09 23.57 -7.98
N MET A 383 -0.02 23.87 -8.73
CA MET A 383 0.50 25.23 -8.86
C MET A 383 -0.48 26.17 -9.57
N GLU A 384 -1.11 25.70 -10.65
CA GLU A 384 -2.15 26.47 -11.34
C GLU A 384 -3.43 26.60 -10.51
N HIS A 385 -3.78 25.58 -9.71
CA HIS A 385 -4.89 25.66 -8.76
C HIS A 385 -4.65 26.72 -7.67
N PHE A 386 -3.42 26.82 -7.16
CA PHE A 386 -3.05 27.89 -6.22
C PHE A 386 -3.12 29.27 -6.88
N GLY A 387 -2.66 29.38 -8.12
CA GLY A 387 -2.89 30.52 -9.03
C GLY A 387 -2.20 31.84 -8.67
N LYS A 388 -1.57 31.96 -7.49
CA LYS A 388 -0.90 33.19 -7.03
C LYS A 388 0.56 33.26 -7.49
N TRP A 389 0.77 33.21 -8.80
CA TRP A 389 2.07 33.39 -9.45
C TRP A 389 2.69 34.76 -9.13
N SER A 390 4.02 34.82 -9.08
CA SER A 390 4.74 36.08 -8.87
C SER A 390 4.51 37.08 -10.02
N GLY A 391 4.84 38.34 -9.78
CA GLY A 391 4.84 39.37 -10.83
C GLY A 391 6.13 39.44 -11.66
N GLY A 392 7.13 38.60 -11.38
CA GLY A 392 8.44 38.65 -12.05
C GLY A 392 9.25 39.93 -11.73
N ASN A 393 9.00 40.56 -10.58
CA ASN A 393 9.69 41.79 -10.15
C ASN A 393 10.80 41.46 -9.14
N ASN A 394 11.86 42.29 -9.10
CA ASN A 394 12.98 42.10 -8.17
C ASN A 394 12.57 42.20 -6.69
N VAL A 395 11.39 42.74 -6.37
CA VAL A 395 10.89 42.84 -5.00
C VAL A 395 9.72 41.88 -4.87
N ASP A 396 9.87 40.88 -4.01
CA ASP A 396 8.85 39.88 -3.73
C ASP A 396 8.70 39.68 -2.23
N THR A 397 7.58 40.15 -1.68
CA THR A 397 7.30 40.09 -0.24
C THR A 397 6.93 38.69 0.26
N ARG A 398 6.81 37.71 -0.65
CA ARG A 398 6.46 36.32 -0.37
C ARG A 398 7.70 35.49 -0.01
N ILE A 399 8.90 35.98 -0.30
CA ILE A 399 10.18 35.34 0.02
C ILE A 399 10.90 36.02 1.18
N GLN A 400 11.72 35.25 1.90
CA GLN A 400 12.52 35.77 3.01
C GLN A 400 13.62 36.71 2.48
N GLY A 401 13.58 37.98 2.89
CA GLY A 401 14.52 39.02 2.44
C GLY A 401 13.96 39.97 1.37
N GLY A 402 12.84 39.64 0.75
CA GLY A 402 12.06 40.59 -0.07
C GLY A 402 12.66 40.97 -1.42
N TYR A 403 13.80 40.39 -1.83
CA TYR A 403 14.51 40.79 -3.04
C TYR A 403 15.08 39.60 -3.83
N GLU A 404 14.74 39.51 -5.10
CA GLU A 404 15.28 38.54 -6.06
C GLU A 404 16.21 39.25 -7.04
N ASN A 405 17.47 38.79 -7.09
CA ASN A 405 18.46 39.34 -8.02
C ASN A 405 18.09 39.06 -9.49
N VAL A 406 17.34 37.99 -9.74
CA VAL A 406 16.95 37.53 -11.07
C VAL A 406 15.53 36.96 -10.98
N PRO A 407 14.50 37.80 -11.05
CA PRO A 407 13.15 37.36 -10.72
C PRO A 407 12.55 36.47 -11.81
N THR A 408 11.73 35.53 -11.38
CA THR A 408 10.93 34.65 -12.24
C THR A 408 9.45 34.75 -11.90
N ILE A 409 8.56 34.43 -12.84
CA ILE A 409 7.14 34.18 -12.56
C ILE A 409 7.00 32.78 -11.99
N ASP A 410 6.81 32.71 -10.68
CA ASP A 410 6.93 31.46 -9.92
C ASP A 410 6.00 31.37 -8.70
N ILE A 411 5.94 30.14 -8.17
CA ILE A 411 5.34 29.78 -6.90
C ILE A 411 6.36 28.92 -6.13
N HIS A 412 6.65 29.31 -4.90
CA HIS A 412 7.55 28.59 -4.00
C HIS A 412 6.83 27.44 -3.29
N MET A 413 7.56 26.37 -3.02
CA MET A 413 7.00 25.17 -2.37
C MET A 413 6.42 25.48 -0.99
N ASN A 414 6.97 26.46 -0.25
CA ASN A 414 6.42 26.87 1.05
C ASN A 414 5.04 27.56 0.94
N GLN A 415 4.73 28.22 -0.18
CA GLN A 415 3.45 28.91 -0.38
C GLN A 415 2.27 27.95 -0.51
N ILE A 416 2.56 26.71 -0.94
CA ILE A 416 1.59 25.61 -1.00
C ILE A 416 1.79 24.59 0.13
N ASN A 417 2.63 24.89 1.13
CA ASN A 417 2.97 23.98 2.24
C ASN A 417 3.58 22.64 1.78
N PHE A 418 4.43 22.63 0.75
CA PHE A 418 5.09 21.45 0.19
C PHE A 418 6.60 21.40 0.45
N GLU A 419 7.14 22.31 1.27
CA GLU A 419 8.57 22.45 1.52
C GLU A 419 9.20 21.19 2.17
N LYS A 420 8.50 20.58 3.13
CA LYS A 420 9.01 19.40 3.86
C LYS A 420 9.05 18.17 2.96
N GLU A 421 7.99 17.99 2.19
CA GLU A 421 7.84 16.92 1.21
C GLU A 421 8.89 17.05 0.11
N TRP A 422 9.09 18.28 -0.39
CA TRP A 422 10.13 18.59 -1.35
C TRP A 422 11.53 18.34 -0.77
N HIS A 423 11.80 18.72 0.48
CA HIS A 423 13.08 18.44 1.13
C HIS A 423 13.35 16.94 1.24
N LYS A 424 12.35 16.17 1.67
CA LYS A 424 12.45 14.71 1.71
C LYS A 424 12.72 14.13 0.32
N PHE A 425 12.05 14.64 -0.71
CA PHE A 425 12.30 14.26 -2.10
C PHE A 425 13.77 14.52 -2.50
N LEU A 426 14.31 15.71 -2.21
CA LEU A 426 15.71 16.02 -2.52
C LEU A 426 16.68 15.10 -1.77
N LEU A 427 16.42 14.84 -0.49
CA LEU A 427 17.24 13.96 0.35
C LEU A 427 17.24 12.50 -0.14
N GLU A 428 16.08 11.95 -0.50
CA GLU A 428 15.96 10.53 -0.87
C GLU A 428 16.31 10.27 -2.34
N TYR A 429 16.04 11.23 -3.24
CA TYR A 429 16.13 10.99 -4.69
C TYR A 429 17.17 11.84 -5.42
N ILE A 430 17.59 12.98 -4.87
CA ILE A 430 18.61 13.82 -5.52
C ILE A 430 19.98 13.61 -4.87
N ALA A 431 20.07 13.69 -3.54
CA ALA A 431 21.33 13.60 -2.83
C ALA A 431 22.16 12.34 -3.20
N PRO A 432 21.59 11.12 -3.32
CA PRO A 432 22.36 9.95 -3.71
C PRO A 432 22.96 10.05 -5.11
N ILE A 433 22.29 10.76 -6.03
CA ILE A 433 22.80 11.02 -7.38
C ILE A 433 23.91 12.07 -7.31
N THR A 434 23.69 13.17 -6.57
CA THR A 434 24.69 14.24 -6.40
C THR A 434 26.00 13.69 -5.85
N GLU A 435 25.97 12.95 -4.74
CA GLU A 435 27.17 12.38 -4.10
C GLU A 435 27.89 11.36 -5.00
N LYS A 436 27.12 10.67 -5.86
CA LYS A 436 27.69 9.74 -6.82
C LYS A 436 28.38 10.44 -7.99
N MET A 437 27.79 11.51 -8.51
CA MET A 437 28.30 12.24 -9.67
C MET A 437 29.37 13.26 -9.30
N TYR A 438 29.43 13.68 -8.04
CA TYR A 438 30.49 14.50 -7.47
C TYR A 438 31.18 13.77 -6.30
N PRO A 439 32.04 12.77 -6.57
CA PRO A 439 32.72 12.03 -5.52
C PRO A 439 33.50 12.95 -4.57
N GLY A 440 33.23 12.83 -3.27
CA GLY A 440 33.82 13.68 -2.23
C GLY A 440 32.94 14.85 -1.80
N TYR A 441 31.84 15.11 -2.50
CA TYR A 441 30.77 15.99 -2.04
C TYR A 441 29.72 15.18 -1.28
N TYR A 442 29.25 15.73 -0.15
CA TYR A 442 28.20 15.16 0.68
C TYR A 442 27.17 16.22 0.99
N THR A 443 25.90 15.88 0.91
CA THR A 443 24.81 16.87 1.01
C THR A 443 23.71 16.43 1.96
N LYS A 444 23.15 17.41 2.68
CA LYS A 444 21.88 17.25 3.43
C LYS A 444 20.70 17.87 2.68
N ALA A 445 20.90 18.13 1.39
CA ALA A 445 19.99 18.77 0.47
C ALA A 445 19.25 19.98 1.07
N GLN A 446 19.98 20.83 1.81
CA GLN A 446 19.38 22.03 2.38
C GLN A 446 19.06 23.00 1.24
N PHE A 447 17.96 23.72 1.31
CA PHE A 447 17.64 24.74 0.31
C PHE A 447 16.95 25.92 0.98
N ASP A 448 17.23 27.12 0.46
CA ASP A 448 16.48 28.32 0.82
C ASP A 448 15.35 28.58 -0.18
N LEU A 449 15.54 28.16 -1.45
CA LEU A 449 14.61 28.42 -2.53
C LEU A 449 14.33 27.13 -3.32
N ALA A 450 13.06 26.72 -3.30
CA ALA A 450 12.50 25.71 -4.19
C ALA A 450 11.17 26.22 -4.72
N PHE A 451 10.99 26.23 -6.04
CA PHE A 451 9.89 26.89 -6.70
C PHE A 451 9.61 26.29 -8.07
N VAL A 452 8.38 26.45 -8.55
CA VAL A 452 8.00 26.15 -9.93
C VAL A 452 7.93 27.45 -10.71
N VAL A 453 8.65 27.50 -11.83
CA VAL A 453 8.66 28.63 -12.75
C VAL A 453 7.73 28.35 -13.93
N ARG A 454 7.04 29.39 -14.39
CA ARG A 454 6.23 29.37 -15.60
C ARG A 454 6.75 30.38 -16.62
N TYR A 455 7.12 29.89 -17.80
CA TYR A 455 7.51 30.74 -18.93
C TYR A 455 6.41 30.77 -19.99
N LYS A 456 6.01 31.97 -20.40
CA LYS A 456 5.06 32.20 -21.50
C LYS A 456 5.52 33.34 -22.42
N PRO A 457 5.20 33.31 -23.72
CA PRO A 457 5.51 34.37 -24.67
C PRO A 457 4.97 35.76 -24.28
N ASP A 458 3.80 35.80 -23.66
CA ASP A 458 3.04 37.00 -23.29
C ASP A 458 3.28 37.47 -21.85
N GLU A 459 4.02 36.70 -21.05
CA GLU A 459 4.42 37.05 -19.68
C GLU A 459 5.95 37.19 -19.64
N GLN A 460 6.65 36.27 -18.97
CA GLN A 460 8.10 36.17 -18.97
C GLN A 460 8.52 34.97 -19.82
N PRO A 461 9.07 35.17 -21.04
CA PRO A 461 9.42 34.05 -21.92
C PRO A 461 10.83 33.50 -21.69
N SER A 462 11.71 34.24 -21.03
CA SER A 462 13.14 33.92 -20.93
C SER A 462 13.72 34.36 -19.59
N LEU A 463 14.92 33.90 -19.29
CA LEU A 463 15.66 34.31 -18.10
C LEU A 463 17.07 34.74 -18.51
N ARG A 464 17.44 35.97 -18.14
CA ARG A 464 18.75 36.56 -18.49
C ARG A 464 19.91 35.75 -17.91
N PRO A 465 21.13 35.87 -18.47
CA PRO A 465 22.31 35.21 -17.92
C PRO A 465 22.55 35.50 -16.43
N HIS A 466 22.74 34.46 -15.63
CA HIS A 466 22.96 34.57 -14.18
C HIS A 466 23.73 33.39 -13.58
N HIS A 467 24.06 33.53 -12.28
CA HIS A 467 24.47 32.45 -11.40
C HIS A 467 23.37 32.22 -10.37
N ASP A 468 23.25 30.98 -9.92
CA ASP A 468 22.33 30.63 -8.85
C ASP A 468 22.99 30.83 -7.49
N ALA A 469 22.17 31.16 -6.50
CA ALA A 469 22.61 31.27 -5.11
C ALA A 469 22.66 29.88 -4.45
N SER A 470 23.35 28.91 -5.08
CA SER A 470 23.45 27.52 -4.64
C SER A 470 24.86 26.97 -4.82
N THR A 471 25.19 25.90 -4.10
CA THR A 471 26.34 25.07 -4.47
C THR A 471 26.02 24.30 -5.74
N PHE A 472 24.86 23.65 -5.81
CA PHE A 472 24.33 23.04 -7.03
C PHE A 472 22.82 23.30 -7.18
N THR A 473 22.37 23.31 -8.43
CA THR A 473 20.98 23.55 -8.80
C THR A 473 20.39 22.29 -9.40
N ILE A 474 19.14 22.02 -9.03
CA ILE A 474 18.28 21.02 -9.68
C ILE A 474 17.22 21.75 -10.48
N ASN A 475 17.07 21.36 -11.75
CA ASN A 475 16.08 21.92 -12.67
C ASN A 475 15.34 20.79 -13.40
N ILE A 476 14.08 20.58 -13.05
CA ILE A 476 13.25 19.46 -13.53
C ILE A 476 12.22 20.00 -14.52
N ALA A 477 12.17 19.42 -15.73
CA ALA A 477 11.12 19.75 -16.69
C ALA A 477 9.80 19.09 -16.30
N LEU A 478 8.72 19.87 -16.18
CA LEU A 478 7.40 19.38 -15.77
C LEU A 478 6.44 19.17 -16.94
N ASN A 479 6.77 19.65 -18.13
CA ASN A 479 5.96 19.42 -19.34
C ASN A 479 6.84 19.29 -20.60
N GLN A 480 6.23 18.93 -21.73
CA GLN A 480 6.92 18.45 -22.93
C GLN A 480 7.12 19.55 -23.97
N VAL A 481 8.36 19.68 -24.46
CA VAL A 481 8.67 20.49 -25.64
C VAL A 481 7.97 19.93 -26.88
N GLY A 482 7.51 20.80 -27.76
CA GLY A 482 6.76 20.47 -28.97
C GLY A 482 5.26 20.29 -28.74
N LEU A 483 4.86 19.58 -27.68
CA LEU A 483 3.45 19.34 -27.34
C LEU A 483 2.86 20.51 -26.53
N ASP A 484 3.50 20.88 -25.43
CA ASP A 484 2.97 21.88 -24.49
C ASP A 484 3.55 23.28 -24.72
N TYR A 485 4.76 23.36 -25.27
CA TYR A 485 5.46 24.61 -25.58
C TYR A 485 6.46 24.48 -26.72
N GLN A 486 6.87 25.61 -27.32
CA GLN A 486 7.93 25.70 -28.31
C GLN A 486 9.07 26.62 -27.83
N GLY A 487 10.29 26.38 -28.32
CA GLY A 487 11.48 27.08 -27.84
C GLY A 487 11.86 26.62 -26.43
N GLY A 488 12.51 27.51 -25.67
CA GLY A 488 12.95 27.20 -24.32
C GLY A 488 14.27 26.43 -24.26
N GLY A 489 14.56 25.92 -23.05
CA GLY A 489 15.80 25.25 -22.72
C GLY A 489 16.67 26.02 -21.73
N CYS A 490 17.91 25.56 -21.59
CA CYS A 490 18.94 26.19 -20.78
C CYS A 490 20.25 26.25 -21.58
N ARG A 491 20.95 27.38 -21.56
CA ARG A 491 22.27 27.52 -22.20
C ARG A 491 23.31 27.90 -21.17
N PHE A 492 24.40 27.15 -21.14
CA PHE A 492 25.59 27.44 -20.33
C PHE A 492 26.61 28.22 -21.17
N LEU A 493 26.74 29.52 -20.89
CA LEU A 493 27.46 30.46 -21.76
C LEU A 493 28.95 30.14 -21.86
N ARG A 494 29.59 29.80 -20.73
CA ARG A 494 31.03 29.48 -20.68
C ARG A 494 31.42 28.29 -21.56
N TYR A 495 30.48 27.38 -21.80
CA TYR A 495 30.71 26.16 -22.59
C TYR A 495 30.09 26.23 -23.99
N ASN A 496 29.37 27.31 -24.31
CA ASN A 496 28.53 27.43 -25.50
C ASN A 496 27.68 26.15 -25.73
N CYS A 497 27.12 25.61 -24.65
CA CYS A 497 26.36 24.37 -24.65
C CYS A 497 24.90 24.65 -24.29
N SER A 498 23.96 24.09 -25.04
CA SER A 498 22.53 24.31 -24.85
C SER A 498 21.76 23.00 -24.77
N ILE A 499 20.82 22.93 -23.83
CA ILE A 499 19.84 21.86 -23.72
C ILE A 499 18.49 22.44 -24.16
N GLN A 500 18.12 22.20 -25.42
CA GLN A 500 16.95 22.80 -26.07
C GLN A 500 15.69 21.92 -26.02
N ALA A 501 15.86 20.62 -25.80
CA ALA A 501 14.75 19.67 -25.69
C ALA A 501 14.72 18.97 -24.32
N PRO A 502 14.40 19.69 -23.22
CA PRO A 502 14.20 19.07 -21.92
C PRO A 502 13.12 17.98 -21.99
N ARG A 503 13.39 16.87 -21.30
CA ARG A 503 12.53 15.69 -21.22
C ARG A 503 11.70 15.83 -19.97
N LYS A 504 10.38 15.71 -20.08
CA LYS A 504 9.47 15.75 -18.94
C LYS A 504 9.88 14.70 -17.91
N GLY A 505 9.90 15.09 -16.63
CA GLY A 505 10.31 14.25 -15.52
C GLY A 505 11.82 14.06 -15.37
N TRP A 506 12.65 14.64 -16.24
CA TRP A 506 14.10 14.59 -16.12
C TRP A 506 14.64 15.85 -15.45
N ALA A 507 15.65 15.65 -14.59
CA ALA A 507 16.34 16.69 -13.84
C ALA A 507 17.71 16.99 -14.44
N LEU A 508 17.98 18.27 -14.68
CA LEU A 508 19.33 18.80 -14.85
C LEU A 508 19.92 19.11 -13.48
N MET A 509 21.17 18.71 -13.27
CA MET A 509 21.96 18.99 -12.08
C MET A 509 23.30 19.62 -12.48
N HIS A 510 23.57 20.83 -12.00
CA HIS A 510 24.80 21.56 -12.30
C HIS A 510 25.24 22.45 -11.12
N PRO A 511 26.52 22.84 -11.02
CA PRO A 511 26.96 23.84 -10.05
C PRO A 511 26.22 25.17 -10.22
N GLY A 512 25.89 25.86 -9.13
CA GLY A 512 25.16 27.14 -9.19
C GLY A 512 26.06 28.37 -9.33
N ARG A 513 27.24 28.33 -8.68
CA ARG A 513 28.19 29.46 -8.58
C ARG A 513 29.41 29.27 -9.47
N LEU A 514 30.07 30.40 -9.78
CA LEU A 514 31.37 30.54 -10.44
C LEU A 514 31.44 30.03 -11.90
N THR A 515 31.12 28.78 -12.16
CA THR A 515 31.49 28.09 -13.40
C THR A 515 30.35 27.93 -14.40
N HIS A 516 29.10 27.94 -13.96
CA HIS A 516 27.93 27.64 -14.80
C HIS A 516 27.03 28.86 -14.97
N TYR A 517 27.62 29.95 -15.47
CA TYR A 517 26.85 31.14 -15.87
C TYR A 517 25.93 30.76 -17.03
N HIS A 518 24.62 30.85 -16.81
CA HIS A 518 23.63 30.24 -17.70
C HIS A 518 22.41 31.15 -17.92
N GLU A 519 21.69 30.90 -19.01
CA GLU A 519 20.47 31.63 -19.39
C GLU A 519 19.32 30.68 -19.72
N GLY A 520 18.09 31.12 -19.43
CA GLY A 520 16.87 30.46 -19.84
C GLY A 520 16.48 30.92 -21.23
N LEU A 521 16.57 30.03 -22.22
CA LEU A 521 16.24 30.36 -23.61
C LEU A 521 14.75 30.73 -23.76
N PRO A 522 14.38 31.60 -24.71
CA PRO A 522 12.99 32.05 -24.86
C PRO A 522 12.01 30.94 -25.24
N THR A 523 10.92 30.81 -24.48
CA THR A 523 9.71 30.08 -24.86
C THR A 523 8.95 30.92 -25.89
N THR A 524 8.73 30.37 -27.09
CA THR A 524 8.14 31.10 -28.24
C THR A 524 6.66 30.80 -28.46
N ALA A 525 6.14 29.69 -27.92
CA ALA A 525 4.72 29.35 -27.95
C ALA A 525 4.37 28.44 -26.77
N GLY A 526 3.09 28.41 -26.37
CA GLY A 526 2.60 27.57 -25.27
C GLY A 526 3.12 28.02 -23.90
N VAL A 527 3.15 27.10 -22.94
CA VAL A 527 3.55 27.38 -21.56
C VAL A 527 4.58 26.35 -21.12
N ARG A 528 5.75 26.79 -20.63
CA ARG A 528 6.80 25.90 -20.13
C ARG A 528 6.84 25.95 -18.61
N TYR A 529 6.78 24.78 -17.96
CA TYR A 529 6.93 24.66 -16.51
C TYR A 529 8.21 23.91 -16.14
N ILE A 530 8.94 24.44 -15.16
CA ILE A 530 10.10 23.77 -14.56
C ILE A 530 10.04 23.88 -13.03
N ALA A 531 10.44 22.83 -12.32
CA ALA A 531 10.70 22.92 -10.88
C ALA A 531 12.20 23.14 -10.66
N VAL A 532 12.55 24.17 -9.90
CA VAL A 532 13.92 24.57 -9.62
C VAL A 532 14.17 24.53 -8.12
N SER A 533 15.34 24.03 -7.73
CA SER A 533 15.81 24.07 -6.35
C SER A 533 17.27 24.47 -6.27
N PHE A 534 17.54 25.48 -5.45
CA PHE A 534 18.87 25.98 -5.15
C PHE A 534 19.37 25.28 -3.87
N VAL A 535 20.21 24.26 -4.06
CA VAL A 535 20.60 23.33 -3.00
C VAL A 535 21.99 23.65 -2.47
N ASP A 536 22.13 23.54 -1.15
CA ASP A 536 23.27 23.91 -0.32
C ASP A 536 23.76 25.35 -0.62
N PRO A 537 22.94 26.38 -0.32
CA PRO A 537 23.22 27.79 -0.61
C PRO A 537 24.42 28.39 0.15
#